data_AF-A0A2E6XPG6-F1
#
_entry.id   AF-A0A2E6XPG6-F1
#
_cell.length_a   1.000
_cell.length_b   1.000
_cell.length_c   1.000
_cell.angle_alpha   90.00
_cell.angle_beta   90.00
_cell.angle_gamma   90.00
#
_symmetry.space_group_name_H-M   'P 1'
#
loop_
_entity.id
_entity.type
_entity.pdbx_description
1 polymer ?
#
loop_
_entity_poly.entity_id
_entity_poly.type
_entity_poly.pdbx_seq_one_letter_code
_entity_poly.pdbx_strand_id
1 'polypeptide(L)'
;MILGLDDILGGETFFSFLIWVILTGLYYLVCYLATLNVLDDVTRNSWLKLPALMLATIPSAGLMAVFSYKPYIFSILILFANYFRVKNIIQNPNPKWRGFKANPTVFYLCSYSYIVLLTILAFYLPSLEFNQ
;
A
#
# COMPACT_ATOMS: atom_id res chain seq x y z
N MET A 1 40.39 14.19 -9.88
CA MET A 1 39.15 14.93 -9.58
C MET A 1 38.02 14.08 -10.13
N ILE A 2 37.36 13.31 -9.27
CA ILE A 2 36.17 12.53 -9.66
C ILE A 2 35.05 13.55 -9.72
N LEU A 3 34.35 13.68 -10.86
CA LEU A 3 33.19 14.59 -10.97
C LEU A 3 32.24 14.27 -9.82
N GLY A 4 31.93 15.28 -9.00
CA GLY A 4 30.89 15.15 -7.99
C GLY A 4 29.56 14.93 -8.70
N LEU A 5 28.61 14.25 -8.05
CA LEU A 5 27.25 14.11 -8.57
C LEU A 5 26.59 15.49 -8.80
N ASP A 6 27.07 16.50 -8.07
CA ASP A 6 26.74 17.91 -8.14
C ASP A 6 27.20 18.60 -9.44
N ASP A 7 28.24 18.06 -10.10
CA ASP A 7 28.80 18.64 -11.34
C ASP A 7 27.98 18.25 -12.59
N ILE A 8 27.05 17.31 -12.46
CA ILE A 8 26.14 16.88 -13.53
C ILE A 8 24.83 17.66 -13.38
N LEU A 9 24.48 18.48 -14.37
CA LEU A 9 23.22 19.24 -14.38
C LEU A 9 22.02 18.28 -14.21
N GLY A 10 21.42 18.29 -13.01
CA GLY A 10 20.28 17.43 -12.65
C GLY A 10 20.60 16.04 -12.08
N GLY A 11 21.88 15.72 -11.80
CA GLY A 11 22.31 14.45 -11.21
C GLY A 11 21.63 14.16 -9.87
N GLU A 12 21.75 15.09 -8.92
CA GLU A 12 21.09 15.07 -7.60
C GLU A 12 19.58 14.77 -7.68
N THR A 13 18.88 15.44 -8.62
CA THR A 13 17.43 15.28 -8.82
C THR A 13 17.07 13.89 -9.35
N PHE A 14 17.87 13.35 -10.28
CA PHE A 14 17.67 12.01 -10.82
C PHE A 14 17.84 10.93 -9.75
N PHE A 15 18.88 11.04 -8.92
CA PHE A 15 19.10 10.10 -7.82
C PHE A 15 18.01 10.18 -6.75
N SER A 16 17.57 11.40 -6.40
CA SER A 16 16.45 11.60 -5.49
C SER A 16 15.15 10.97 -6.02
N PHE A 17 14.89 11.10 -7.33
CA PHE A 17 13.76 10.44 -7.98
C PHE A 17 13.88 8.91 -7.95
N LEU A 18 15.06 8.36 -8.25
CA LEU A 18 15.31 6.91 -8.23
C LEU A 18 15.08 6.32 -6.83
N ILE A 19 15.62 6.96 -5.80
CA ILE A 19 15.41 6.56 -4.39
C ILE A 19 13.91 6.58 -4.06
N TRP A 20 13.20 7.64 -4.45
CA TRP A 20 11.76 7.75 -4.25
C TRP A 20 10.99 6.62 -4.94
N VAL A 21 11.33 6.28 -6.19
CA VAL A 21 10.72 5.14 -6.93
C VAL A 21 10.96 3.81 -6.22
N ILE A 22 12.20 3.54 -5.80
CA ILE A 22 12.56 2.30 -5.09
C ILE A 22 11.78 2.19 -3.78
N LEU A 23 11.72 3.29 -3.01
CA LEU A 23 10.99 3.32 -1.75
C LEU A 23 9.49 3.16 -1.98
N THR A 24 8.93 3.74 -3.07
CA THR A 24 7.53 3.49 -3.50
C THR A 24 7.29 2.00 -3.67
N GLY A 25 8.18 1.35 -4.43
CA GLY A 25 8.05 -0.05 -4.79
C GLY A 25 8.15 -0.95 -3.56
N LEU A 26 9.09 -0.67 -2.66
CA LEU A 26 9.25 -1.41 -1.42
C LEU A 26 8.01 -1.27 -0.53
N TYR A 27 7.50 -0.04 -0.38
CA TYR A 27 6.31 0.23 0.41
C TYR A 27 5.06 -0.43 -0.20
N TYR A 28 4.93 -0.42 -1.54
CA TYR A 28 3.89 -1.16 -2.25
C TYR A 28 3.96 -2.67 -1.98
N LEU A 29 5.16 -3.27 -2.04
CA LEU A 29 5.34 -4.70 -1.82
C LEU A 29 5.01 -5.10 -0.38
N VAL A 30 5.52 -4.37 0.60
CA VAL A 30 5.39 -4.73 2.02
C VAL A 30 4.04 -4.28 2.58
N CYS A 31 3.73 -2.98 2.52
CA CYS A 31 2.57 -2.44 3.21
C CYS A 31 1.26 -2.75 2.49
N TYR A 32 1.28 -2.85 1.15
CA TYR A 32 0.08 -3.12 0.38
C TYR A 32 -0.04 -4.60 -0.01
N LEU A 33 0.90 -5.14 -0.78
CA LEU A 33 0.78 -6.47 -1.34
C LEU A 33 0.89 -7.57 -0.28
N ALA A 34 1.92 -7.53 0.57
CA ALA A 34 2.12 -8.52 1.62
C ALA A 34 1.02 -8.43 2.70
N THR A 35 0.72 -7.24 3.22
CA THR A 35 -0.37 -7.07 4.20
C THR A 35 -1.69 -7.63 3.70
N LEU A 36 -2.12 -7.25 2.49
CA LEU A 36 -3.39 -7.74 1.95
C LEU A 36 -3.36 -9.24 1.69
N ASN A 37 -2.28 -9.80 1.15
CA ASN A 37 -2.22 -11.24 0.88
C ASN A 37 -2.15 -12.09 2.16
N VAL A 38 -1.38 -11.66 3.17
CA VAL A 38 -1.30 -12.36 4.45
C VAL A 38 -2.64 -12.29 5.17
N LEU A 39 -3.28 -11.13 5.24
CA LEU A 39 -4.59 -11.00 5.87
C LEU A 39 -5.65 -11.78 5.09
N ASP A 40 -5.57 -11.83 3.77
CA ASP A 40 -6.48 -12.63 2.94
C ASP A 40 -6.31 -14.13 3.21
N ASP A 41 -5.08 -14.63 3.39
CA ASP A 41 -4.84 -16.04 3.72
C ASP A 41 -5.28 -16.39 5.15
N VAL A 42 -5.11 -15.47 6.11
CA VAL A 42 -5.50 -15.67 7.51
C VAL A 42 -7.02 -15.57 7.70
N THR A 43 -7.65 -14.53 7.13
CA THR A 43 -9.08 -14.22 7.36
C THR A 43 -10.00 -14.84 6.31
N ARG A 44 -9.45 -15.22 5.15
CA ARG A 44 -10.16 -15.84 4.02
C ARG A 44 -11.35 -14.99 3.57
N ASN A 45 -12.57 -15.51 3.78
CA ASN A 45 -13.84 -14.87 3.40
C ASN A 45 -14.64 -14.40 4.63
N SER A 46 -13.98 -14.17 5.76
CA SER A 46 -14.62 -13.73 7.00
C SER A 46 -14.83 -12.21 7.02
N TRP A 47 -15.90 -11.77 7.67
CA TRP A 47 -16.11 -10.36 8.01
C TRP A 47 -15.06 -9.81 8.97
N LEU A 48 -14.34 -10.67 9.70
CA LEU A 48 -13.18 -10.30 10.53
C LEU A 48 -12.01 -9.70 9.72
N LYS A 49 -12.03 -9.87 8.40
CA LYS A 49 -11.07 -9.25 7.48
C LYS A 49 -11.07 -7.73 7.58
N LEU A 50 -12.24 -7.13 7.73
CA LEU A 50 -12.38 -5.68 7.77
C LEU A 50 -11.67 -5.04 8.99
N PRO A 51 -11.96 -5.44 10.24
CA PRO A 51 -11.24 -4.87 11.39
C PRO A 51 -9.74 -5.20 11.39
N ALA A 52 -9.35 -6.40 10.92
CA ALA A 52 -7.93 -6.76 10.80
C ALA A 52 -7.18 -5.81 9.83
N LEU A 53 -7.78 -5.53 8.67
CA LEU A 53 -7.20 -4.59 7.71
C LEU A 53 -7.17 -3.17 8.26
N MET A 54 -8.21 -2.73 8.96
CA MET A 54 -8.22 -1.42 9.58
C MET A 54 -7.07 -1.26 10.58
N LEU A 55 -6.83 -2.25 11.44
CA LEU A 55 -5.69 -2.23 12.37
C LEU A 55 -4.35 -2.22 11.62
N ALA A 56 -4.25 -2.96 10.51
CA ALA A 56 -3.03 -2.98 9.70
C ALA A 56 -2.75 -1.65 8.98
N THR A 57 -3.76 -0.80 8.75
CA THR A 57 -3.52 0.53 8.14
C THR A 57 -2.74 1.47 9.05
N ILE A 58 -2.83 1.31 10.38
CA ILE A 58 -2.15 2.17 11.36
C ILE A 58 -0.63 2.10 11.22
N PRO A 59 0.02 0.92 11.34
CA PRO A 59 1.47 0.81 11.17
C PRO A 59 1.91 1.15 9.74
N SER A 60 1.11 0.83 8.71
CA SER A 60 1.42 1.23 7.34
C SER A 60 1.45 2.76 7.21
N ALA A 61 0.39 3.46 7.63
CA ALA A 61 0.33 4.92 7.56
C ALA A 61 1.40 5.60 8.42
N GLY A 62 1.72 5.05 9.60
CA GLY A 62 2.81 5.53 10.43
C GLY A 62 4.17 5.43 9.72
N LEU A 63 4.44 4.30 9.06
CA LEU A 63 5.65 4.13 8.26
C LEU A 63 5.70 5.14 7.10
N MET A 64 4.56 5.42 6.48
CA MET A 64 4.44 6.42 5.41
C MET A 64 4.75 7.84 5.90
N ALA A 65 4.35 8.19 7.12
CA ALA A 65 4.66 9.46 7.76
C ALA A 65 6.16 9.60 8.09
N VAL A 66 6.76 8.56 8.69
CA VAL A 66 8.20 8.53 9.01
C VAL A 66 9.07 8.75 7.77
N PHE A 67 8.69 8.17 6.63
CA PHE A 67 9.42 8.35 5.36
C PHE A 67 9.04 9.63 4.60
N SER A 68 8.21 10.52 5.17
CA SER A 68 7.76 11.77 4.55
C SER A 68 7.22 11.57 3.13
N TYR A 69 6.49 10.48 2.94
CA TYR A 69 6.07 10.05 1.61
C TYR A 69 4.92 10.91 1.09
N LYS A 70 4.93 11.27 -0.21
CA LYS A 70 3.79 11.96 -0.84
C LYS A 70 2.64 10.95 -1.09
N PRO A 71 1.53 11.00 -0.35
CA PRO A 71 0.53 9.93 -0.37
C PRO A 71 -0.31 9.88 -1.64
N TYR A 72 -0.40 10.98 -2.40
CA TYR A 72 -1.22 11.08 -3.62
C TYR A 72 -0.86 10.04 -4.68
N ILE A 73 0.41 9.99 -5.10
CA ILE A 73 0.86 9.12 -6.19
C ILE A 73 0.71 7.65 -5.78
N PHE A 74 1.05 7.35 -4.52
CA PHE A 74 0.91 6.02 -3.97
C PHE A 74 -0.56 5.58 -3.92
N SER A 75 -1.46 6.46 -3.48
CA SER A 75 -2.90 6.17 -3.38
C SER A 75 -3.51 5.85 -4.74
N ILE A 76 -3.12 6.58 -5.79
CA ILE A 76 -3.56 6.30 -7.17
C ILE A 76 -3.02 4.94 -7.63
N LEU A 77 -1.72 4.67 -7.41
CA LEU A 77 -1.08 3.42 -7.79
C LEU A 77 -1.77 2.20 -7.18
N ILE A 78 -2.01 2.21 -5.86
CA ILE A 78 -2.66 1.09 -5.17
C ILE A 78 -4.11 0.91 -5.59
N LEU A 79 -4.81 1.98 -5.96
CA LEU A 79 -6.20 1.91 -6.40
C LEU A 79 -6.32 1.14 -7.73
N PHE A 80 -5.44 1.44 -8.70
CA PHE A 80 -5.35 0.67 -9.94
C PHE A 80 -4.87 -0.77 -9.70
N ALA A 81 -3.81 -0.95 -8.90
CA ALA A 81 -3.29 -2.27 -8.60
C ALA A 81 -4.32 -3.17 -7.89
N ASN A 82 -5.14 -2.60 -7.02
CA ASN A 82 -6.20 -3.31 -6.30
C ASN A 82 -7.28 -3.85 -7.22
N TYR A 83 -7.67 -3.07 -8.22
CA TYR A 83 -8.64 -3.54 -9.20
C TYR A 83 -8.18 -4.83 -9.89
N PHE A 84 -6.94 -4.87 -10.40
CA PHE A 84 -6.39 -6.06 -11.03
C PHE A 84 -6.19 -7.23 -10.04
N ARG A 85 -5.73 -6.93 -8.82
CA ARG A 85 -5.54 -7.92 -7.77
C ARG A 85 -6.84 -8.62 -7.41
N VAL A 86 -7.89 -7.87 -7.07
CA VAL A 86 -9.17 -8.45 -6.67
C VAL A 86 -9.82 -9.19 -7.84
N LYS A 87 -9.74 -8.66 -9.06
CA LYS A 87 -10.19 -9.36 -10.27
C LYS A 87 -9.50 -10.71 -10.42
N ASN A 88 -8.17 -10.77 -10.24
CA ASN A 88 -7.42 -12.02 -10.34
C ASN A 88 -7.82 -13.03 -9.25
N ILE A 89 -8.05 -12.59 -8.02
CA ILE A 89 -8.50 -13.47 -6.92
C ILE A 89 -9.88 -14.08 -7.21
N ILE A 90 -10.79 -13.30 -7.81
CA ILE A 90 -12.15 -13.77 -8.15
C ILE A 90 -12.10 -14.75 -9.34
N GLN A 91 -11.29 -14.46 -10.36
CA GLN A 91 -11.19 -15.29 -11.57
C GLN A 91 -10.40 -16.58 -11.34
N ASN A 92 -9.35 -16.50 -10.52
CA ASN A 92 -8.45 -17.61 -10.22
C ASN A 92 -8.41 -17.83 -8.70
N PRO A 93 -9.47 -18.42 -8.11
CA PRO A 93 -9.51 -18.68 -6.68
C PRO A 93 -8.36 -19.62 -6.28
N ASN A 94 -7.67 -19.25 -5.20
CA ASN A 94 -6.48 -19.98 -4.75
C ASN A 94 -6.82 -21.44 -4.42
N PRO A 95 -6.11 -22.44 -4.97
CA PRO A 95 -6.36 -23.85 -4.68
C PRO A 95 -6.23 -24.20 -3.19
N LYS A 96 -5.47 -23.39 -2.42
CA LYS A 96 -5.37 -23.52 -0.95
C LYS A 96 -6.70 -23.32 -0.23
N TRP A 97 -7.68 -22.65 -0.85
CA TRP A 97 -8.95 -22.30 -0.22
C TRP A 97 -10.03 -23.41 -0.31
N ARG A 98 -9.65 -24.65 -0.68
CA ARG A 98 -10.45 -25.90 -0.60
C ARG A 98 -11.96 -25.71 -0.85
N GLY A 99 -12.33 -25.14 -2.00
CA GLY A 99 -13.73 -25.04 -2.42
C GLY A 99 -14.55 -23.91 -1.79
N PHE A 100 -13.96 -23.01 -1.00
CA PHE A 100 -14.62 -21.77 -0.60
C PHE A 100 -14.77 -20.84 -1.81
N LYS A 101 -16.02 -20.54 -2.19
CA LYS A 101 -16.32 -19.43 -3.12
C LYS A 101 -15.96 -18.11 -2.43
N ALA A 102 -14.91 -17.44 -2.92
CA ALA A 102 -14.59 -16.09 -2.50
C ALA A 102 -15.78 -15.16 -2.79
N ASN A 103 -16.28 -14.45 -1.77
CA ASN A 103 -17.34 -13.49 -1.99
C ASN A 103 -16.71 -12.20 -2.55
N PRO A 104 -16.97 -11.84 -3.82
CA PRO A 104 -16.33 -10.70 -4.45
C PRO A 104 -16.60 -9.41 -3.68
N THR A 105 -17.80 -9.27 -3.10
CA THR A 105 -18.21 -8.08 -2.35
C THR A 105 -17.34 -7.86 -1.11
N VAL A 106 -17.06 -8.92 -0.35
CA VAL A 106 -16.24 -8.82 0.87
C VAL A 106 -14.81 -8.45 0.51
N PHE A 107 -14.25 -9.04 -0.54
CA PHE A 107 -12.89 -8.73 -0.99
C PHE A 107 -12.75 -7.28 -1.49
N TYR A 108 -13.69 -6.81 -2.30
CA TYR A 108 -13.69 -5.42 -2.76
C TYR A 108 -13.85 -4.46 -1.59
N LEU A 109 -14.86 -4.66 -0.75
CA LEU A 109 -15.18 -3.76 0.36
C LEU A 109 -14.00 -3.67 1.33
N CYS A 110 -13.43 -4.80 1.75
CA CYS A 110 -12.27 -4.83 2.64
C CYS A 110 -11.03 -4.15 2.05
N SER A 111 -10.71 -4.44 0.78
CA SER A 111 -9.49 -3.91 0.16
C SER A 111 -9.61 -2.40 -0.11
N TYR A 112 -10.77 -1.92 -0.58
CA TYR A 112 -10.98 -0.49 -0.74
C TYR A 112 -11.09 0.26 0.58
N SER A 113 -11.68 -0.36 1.62
CA SER A 113 -11.68 0.23 2.97
C SER A 113 -10.26 0.40 3.51
N TYR A 114 -9.39 -0.59 3.30
CA TYR A 114 -7.96 -0.48 3.63
C TYR A 114 -7.31 0.70 2.91
N ILE A 115 -7.51 0.83 1.59
CA ILE A 115 -6.92 1.91 0.78
C ILE A 115 -7.41 3.28 1.25
N VAL A 116 -8.72 3.47 1.40
CA VAL A 116 -9.31 4.74 1.83
C VAL A 116 -8.79 5.13 3.22
N LEU A 117 -8.79 4.19 4.15
CA LEU A 117 -8.33 4.45 5.51
C LEU A 117 -6.82 4.73 5.55
N LEU A 118 -6.01 3.97 4.80
CA LEU A 118 -4.58 4.23 4.65
C LEU A 118 -4.33 5.64 4.11
N THR A 119 -5.05 6.04 3.07
CA THR A 119 -4.94 7.38 2.47
C THR A 119 -5.32 8.45 3.49
N ILE A 120 -6.45 8.30 4.21
CA ILE A 120 -6.87 9.26 5.24
C ILE A 120 -5.81 9.38 6.33
N LEU A 121 -5.32 8.27 6.89
CA LEU A 121 -4.29 8.32 7.93
C LEU A 121 -2.97 8.89 7.41
N ALA A 122 -2.58 8.58 6.17
CA ALA A 122 -1.36 9.10 5.57
C ALA A 122 -1.43 10.62 5.34
N PHE A 123 -2.62 11.20 5.19
CA PHE A 123 -2.80 12.66 5.20
C PHE A 123 -2.86 13.24 6.61
N TYR A 124 -3.50 12.52 7.53
CA TYR A 124 -3.76 12.99 8.88
C TYR A 124 -2.52 12.96 9.78
N LEU A 125 -1.74 11.88 9.76
CA LEU A 125 -0.57 11.71 10.63
C LEU A 125 0.50 12.80 10.44
N PRO A 126 0.93 13.13 9.20
CA PRO A 126 1.84 14.25 9.02
C PRO A 126 1.24 15.58 9.51
N SER A 127 -0.06 15.81 9.36
CA SER A 127 -0.71 17.03 9.84
C SER A 127 -0.71 17.19 11.38
N LEU A 128 -0.56 16.08 12.12
CA LEU A 128 -0.40 16.09 13.57
C LEU A 128 1.02 16.45 14.00
N GLU A 129 2.03 16.07 13.22
CA GLU A 129 3.45 16.30 13.54
C GLU A 129 3.95 17.72 13.19
N PHE A 130 3.18 18.53 12.46
CA PHE A 130 3.55 19.91 12.06
C PHE A 130 2.92 21.05 12.89
N ASN A 131 2.41 20.76 14.09
CA ASN A 131 1.89 21.79 15.02
C ASN A 131 2.72 21.92 16.32
N GLN A 132 4.00 21.54 16.27
CA GLN A 132 4.99 21.80 17.33
C GLN A 132 6.20 22.54 16.78
#